data_AF-A0A2D9N6F8-F1
#
_entry.id   AF-A0A2D9N6F8-F1
#
_cell.length_a   1.000
_cell.length_b   1.000
_cell.length_c   1.000
_cell.angle_alpha   90.00
_cell.angle_beta   90.00
_cell.angle_gamma   90.00
#
_symmetry.space_group_name_H-M   'P 1'
#
loop_
_entity.id
_entity.type
_entity.pdbx_description
1 polymer ?
#
loop_
_entity_poly.entity_id
_entity_poly.type
_entity_poly.pdbx_seq_one_letter_code
_entity_poly.pdbx_strand_id
1 'polypeptide(L)'
;MKTDTYTKVILTVIALCLTVNVMKELEFVPAAYASEATPAPKAKTKYQLVPISENNTMDVRIVDINTYDELNVNLKGVDTYEEVKVNIKSIDTSDELDVNIDEVGGGWVSNGGPLRVKVE
;
A
#
# COMPACT_ATOMS: atom_id res chain seq x y z
N MET A 1 0.74 37.26 -69.17
CA MET A 1 -0.63 36.72 -69.02
C MET A 1 -1.39 37.68 -68.14
N LYS A 2 -2.44 38.34 -68.64
CA LYS A 2 -3.21 39.32 -67.87
C LYS A 2 -4.04 38.56 -66.83
N THR A 3 -3.54 38.44 -65.61
CA THR A 3 -4.25 37.81 -64.51
C THR A 3 -5.36 38.76 -64.06
N ASP A 4 -6.61 38.32 -64.12
CA ASP A 4 -7.74 39.08 -63.61
C ASP A 4 -7.55 39.41 -62.13
N THR A 5 -7.78 40.67 -61.77
CA THR A 5 -7.67 41.19 -60.39
C THR A 5 -8.48 40.35 -59.41
N TYR A 6 -9.62 39.82 -59.87
CA TYR A 6 -10.49 38.92 -59.12
C TYR A 6 -9.76 37.63 -58.69
N THR A 7 -9.10 36.96 -59.62
CA THR A 7 -8.32 35.74 -59.35
C THR A 7 -7.16 36.02 -58.41
N LYS A 8 -6.52 37.19 -58.55
CA LYS A 8 -5.42 37.62 -57.67
C LYS A 8 -5.90 37.79 -56.23
N VAL A 9 -7.06 38.41 -56.02
CA VAL A 9 -7.66 38.61 -54.69
C VAL A 9 -8.03 37.27 -54.04
N ILE A 10 -8.70 36.38 -54.78
CA ILE A 10 -9.06 35.06 -54.25
C ILE A 10 -7.81 34.26 -53.87
N LEU A 11 -6.79 34.27 -54.73
CA LEU A 11 -5.55 33.53 -54.49
C LEU A 11 -4.78 34.09 -53.27
N THR A 12 -4.81 35.40 -53.04
CA THR A 12 -4.25 35.99 -51.82
C THR A 12 -5.03 35.61 -50.56
N VAL A 13 -6.36 35.51 -50.62
CA VAL A 13 -7.17 35.09 -49.47
C VAL A 13 -6.92 33.62 -49.14
N ILE A 14 -6.86 32.75 -50.15
CA ILE A 14 -6.55 31.32 -49.95
C ILE A 14 -5.16 31.14 -49.35
N ALA A 15 -4.16 31.88 -49.85
CA ALA A 15 -2.80 31.84 -49.31
C ALA A 15 -2.74 32.29 -47.84
N LEU A 16 -3.52 33.30 -47.46
CA LEU A 16 -3.62 33.77 -46.07
C LEU A 16 -4.30 32.73 -45.16
N CYS A 17 -5.36 32.07 -45.62
CA CYS A 17 -6.01 31.00 -44.85
C CYS A 17 -5.08 29.79 -44.67
N LEU A 18 -4.35 29.40 -45.71
CA LEU A 18 -3.40 28.28 -45.64
C LEU A 18 -2.22 28.58 -44.70
N THR A 19 -1.70 29.81 -44.72
CA THR A 19 -0.61 30.21 -43.81
C THR A 19 -1.04 30.15 -42.35
N VAL A 20 -2.26 30.60 -42.01
CA VAL A 20 -2.79 30.46 -40.64
C VAL A 20 -2.97 29.00 -40.25
N ASN A 21 -3.44 28.14 -41.17
CA ASN A 21 -3.66 26.72 -40.87
C ASN A 21 -2.34 25.99 -40.60
N VAL A 22 -1.31 26.25 -41.41
CA VAL A 22 0.04 25.72 -41.20
C VAL A 22 0.64 26.24 -39.87
N MET A 23 0.38 27.49 -39.50
CA MET A 23 0.81 28.04 -38.20
C MET A 23 0.20 27.31 -36.99
N LYS A 24 -1.03 26.81 -37.12
CA LYS A 24 -1.69 25.99 -36.07
C LYS A 24 -1.11 24.58 -36.01
N GLU A 25 -0.82 23.96 -37.14
CA GLU A 25 -0.23 22.62 -37.20
C GLU A 25 1.22 22.58 -36.70
N LEU A 26 1.96 23.67 -36.88
CA LEU A 26 3.34 23.80 -36.40
C LEU A 26 3.45 24.07 -34.89
N GLU A 27 2.33 24.04 -34.14
CA GLU A 27 2.26 24.28 -32.69
C GLU A 27 3.11 25.50 -32.26
N PHE A 28 3.12 26.57 -33.08
CA PHE A 28 3.96 27.75 -32.84
C PHE A 28 3.67 28.39 -31.48
N VAL A 29 2.47 28.17 -30.96
CA VAL A 29 2.12 28.38 -29.56
C VAL A 29 2.12 27.00 -28.89
N PRO A 30 3.11 26.70 -28.01
CA PRO A 30 3.12 25.43 -27.31
C PRO A 30 1.86 25.30 -26.46
N ALA A 31 1.15 24.19 -26.60
CA ALA A 31 0.05 23.86 -25.71
C ALA A 31 0.63 23.73 -24.29
N ALA A 32 0.15 24.56 -23.36
CA ALA A 32 0.48 24.42 -21.95
C ALA A 32 -0.23 23.17 -21.42
N TYR A 33 0.43 22.02 -21.55
CA TYR A 33 0.01 20.82 -20.84
C TYR A 33 0.11 21.09 -19.34
N ALA A 34 -1.01 20.93 -18.63
CA ALA A 34 -0.99 20.89 -17.18
C ALA A 34 -0.14 19.67 -16.79
N SER A 35 1.14 19.89 -16.44
CA SER A 35 1.94 18.85 -15.81
C SER A 35 1.17 18.43 -14.56
N GLU A 36 0.91 17.12 -14.44
CA GLU A 36 0.40 16.56 -13.19
C GLU A 36 1.25 17.13 -12.06
N ALA A 37 0.55 17.69 -11.07
CA ALA A 37 1.19 18.32 -9.93
C ALA A 37 2.21 17.32 -9.37
N THR A 38 3.49 17.68 -9.45
CA THR A 38 4.55 16.90 -8.83
C THR A 38 4.12 16.69 -7.39
N PRO A 39 3.89 15.45 -6.92
CA PRO A 39 3.38 15.23 -5.59
C PRO A 39 4.32 15.97 -4.64
N ALA A 40 3.77 16.94 -3.92
CA ALA A 40 4.52 17.76 -2.98
C ALA A 40 5.41 16.83 -2.14
N PRO A 41 6.67 17.21 -1.86
CA PRO A 41 7.56 16.37 -1.06
C PRO A 41 6.81 15.99 0.20
N LYS A 42 6.48 14.68 0.31
CA LYS A 42 5.63 14.16 1.38
C LYS A 42 6.24 14.66 2.68
N ALA A 43 5.49 15.49 3.42
CA ALA A 43 5.89 15.89 4.74
C ALA A 43 6.28 14.62 5.50
N LYS A 44 7.38 14.65 6.27
CA LYS A 44 7.83 13.52 7.09
C LYS A 44 6.81 13.29 8.21
N THR A 45 5.67 12.72 7.86
CA THR A 45 4.64 12.26 8.78
C THR A 45 5.06 10.89 9.30
N LYS A 46 4.68 10.58 10.53
CA LYS A 46 4.94 9.26 11.15
C LYS A 46 4.22 8.09 10.45
N TYR A 47 3.38 8.38 9.47
CA TYR A 47 2.63 7.42 8.68
C TYR A 47 2.72 7.77 7.20
N GLN A 48 2.65 6.74 6.36
CA GLN A 48 2.64 6.88 4.91
C GLN A 48 1.41 6.16 4.37
N LEU A 49 0.72 6.80 3.42
CA LEU A 49 -0.36 6.15 2.68
C LEU A 49 0.26 5.12 1.73
N VAL A 50 -0.19 3.88 1.87
CA VAL A 50 0.22 2.74 1.02
C VAL A 50 -1.00 2.34 0.20
N PRO A 51 -0.86 2.18 -1.13
CA PRO A 51 -1.97 1.73 -1.95
C PRO A 51 -2.44 0.35 -1.50
N ILE A 52 -3.75 0.15 -1.47
CA ILE A 52 -4.39 -1.13 -1.23
C ILE A 52 -4.79 -1.75 -2.56
N SER A 53 -4.76 -3.09 -2.65
CA SER A 53 -5.25 -3.80 -3.83
C SER A 53 -6.78 -3.67 -3.95
N GLU A 54 -7.34 -3.96 -5.12
CA GLU A 54 -8.80 -4.04 -5.35
C GLU A 54 -9.48 -5.05 -4.42
N ASN A 55 -8.73 -6.05 -3.95
CA ASN A 55 -9.21 -7.10 -3.04
C ASN A 55 -9.00 -6.73 -1.56
N ASN A 56 -8.74 -5.46 -1.25
CA ASN A 56 -8.48 -4.96 0.11
C ASN A 56 -7.27 -5.62 0.81
N THR A 57 -6.31 -6.15 0.03
CA THR A 57 -5.06 -6.71 0.57
C THR A 57 -3.92 -5.71 0.45
N MET A 58 -2.91 -5.86 1.32
CA MET A 58 -1.69 -5.07 1.29
C MET A 58 -0.50 -6.00 1.50
N ASP A 59 0.38 -6.06 0.51
CA ASP A 59 1.62 -6.82 0.62
C ASP A 59 2.72 -5.92 1.19
N VAL A 60 3.23 -6.27 2.37
CA VAL A 60 4.23 -5.48 3.09
C VAL A 60 5.48 -6.33 3.32
N ARG A 61 6.63 -5.84 2.83
CA ARG A 61 7.95 -6.35 3.23
C ARG A 61 8.56 -5.40 4.23
N ILE A 62 8.73 -5.89 5.46
CA ILE A 62 9.39 -5.15 6.53
C ILE A 62 10.88 -5.48 6.47
N VAL A 63 11.73 -4.46 6.36
CA VAL A 63 13.20 -4.59 6.29
C VAL A 63 13.82 -3.54 7.18
N ASP A 64 14.86 -3.91 7.93
CA ASP A 64 15.69 -2.99 8.73
C ASP A 64 14.88 -2.05 9.65
N ILE A 65 13.92 -2.60 10.41
CA ILE A 65 13.31 -1.83 11.49
C ILE A 65 14.37 -1.62 12.58
N ASN A 66 14.87 -0.39 12.70
CA ASN A 66 15.72 0.04 13.82
C ASN A 66 14.87 0.29 15.08
N THR A 67 14.12 -0.72 15.52
CA THR A 67 13.53 -0.76 16.84
C THR A 67 14.59 -1.36 17.74
N TYR A 68 15.18 -0.55 18.61
CA TYR A 68 16.17 -1.00 19.58
C TYR A 68 15.67 -2.13 20.49
N ASP A 69 14.35 -2.36 20.56
CA ASP A 69 13.75 -3.34 21.45
C ASP A 69 12.95 -4.40 20.68
N GLU A 70 11.74 -4.12 20.18
CA GLU A 70 10.84 -5.18 19.66
C GLU A 70 9.81 -4.64 18.64
N LEU A 71 9.35 -5.50 17.71
CA LEU A 71 8.25 -5.19 16.79
C LEU A 71 6.91 -5.62 17.44
N ASN A 72 6.06 -4.65 17.77
CA ASN A 72 4.71 -4.92 18.29
C ASN A 72 3.70 -5.05 17.14
N VAL A 73 3.06 -6.22 17.04
CA VAL A 73 2.02 -6.54 16.06
C VAL A 73 0.78 -7.10 16.73
N ASN A 74 -0.39 -6.68 16.27
CA ASN A 74 -1.67 -7.27 16.64
C ASN A 74 -2.18 -8.11 15.46
N LEU A 75 -2.38 -9.39 15.70
CA LEU A 75 -2.75 -10.38 14.68
C LEU A 75 -4.13 -10.94 15.03
N LYS A 76 -5.05 -10.93 14.05
CA LYS A 76 -6.36 -11.59 14.18
C LYS A 76 -6.35 -13.03 13.68
N GLY A 77 -5.48 -13.32 12.71
CA GLY A 77 -5.34 -14.63 12.09
C GLY A 77 -4.00 -14.67 11.36
N VAL A 78 -3.38 -15.85 11.36
CA VAL A 78 -2.09 -16.09 10.73
C VAL A 78 -2.21 -17.40 9.97
N ASP A 79 -1.92 -17.36 8.68
CA ASP A 79 -1.82 -18.54 7.82
C ASP A 79 -0.41 -18.56 7.23
N THR A 80 0.32 -19.65 7.45
CA THR A 80 1.69 -19.80 7.00
C THR A 80 1.86 -21.11 6.26
N TYR A 81 2.68 -21.09 5.20
CA TYR A 81 3.00 -22.30 4.44
C TYR A 81 3.80 -23.33 5.25
N GLU A 82 4.63 -22.85 6.18
CA GLU A 82 5.47 -23.67 7.03
C GLU A 82 5.14 -23.44 8.51
N GLU A 83 5.60 -24.36 9.35
CA GLU A 83 5.43 -24.29 10.80
C GLU A 83 6.19 -23.09 11.40
N VAL A 84 5.48 -22.30 12.22
CA VAL A 84 6.07 -21.15 12.92
C VAL A 84 6.40 -21.56 14.35
N LYS A 85 7.67 -21.48 14.72
CA LYS A 85 8.10 -21.63 16.12
C LYS A 85 7.78 -20.36 16.90
N VAL A 86 6.91 -20.47 17.89
CA VAL A 86 6.47 -19.34 18.73
C VAL A 86 6.94 -19.55 20.17
N ASN A 87 7.62 -18.55 20.74
CA ASN A 87 7.96 -18.52 22.16
C ASN A 87 6.96 -17.62 22.89
N ILE A 88 6.07 -18.24 23.67
CA ILE A 88 5.01 -17.53 24.38
C ILE A 88 5.43 -17.30 25.83
N LYS A 89 5.42 -16.04 26.28
CA LYS A 89 5.73 -15.69 27.67
C LYS A 89 4.50 -15.73 28.59
N SER A 90 3.35 -15.31 28.08
CA SER A 90 2.09 -15.27 28.82
C SER A 90 0.90 -15.34 27.86
N ILE A 91 -0.17 -15.98 28.31
CA ILE A 91 -1.47 -16.02 27.63
C ILE A 91 -2.50 -15.53 28.64
N ASP A 92 -3.36 -14.60 28.23
CA ASP A 92 -4.46 -14.08 29.02
C ASP A 92 -5.76 -14.26 28.21
N THR A 93 -6.71 -15.00 28.78
CA THR A 93 -7.99 -15.35 28.16
C THR A 93 -9.09 -15.25 29.20
N SER A 94 -10.28 -14.83 28.76
CA SER A 94 -11.45 -14.72 29.64
C SER A 94 -12.11 -16.06 29.95
N ASP A 95 -11.84 -17.09 29.16
CA ASP A 95 -12.44 -18.42 29.26
C ASP A 95 -11.35 -19.51 29.21
N GLU A 96 -11.74 -20.78 29.30
CA GLU A 96 -10.84 -21.94 29.27
C GLU A 96 -9.98 -21.98 27.99
N LEU A 97 -8.69 -22.27 28.16
CA LEU A 97 -7.74 -22.43 27.05
C LEU A 97 -7.54 -23.91 26.76
N ASP A 98 -8.09 -24.37 25.64
CA ASP A 98 -7.85 -25.72 25.14
C ASP A 98 -6.43 -25.85 24.56
N VAL A 99 -5.63 -26.73 25.15
CA VAL A 99 -4.26 -27.03 24.67
C VAL A 99 -4.11 -28.52 24.37
N ASN A 100 -3.63 -28.82 23.16
CA ASN A 100 -3.24 -30.18 22.79
C ASN A 100 -1.78 -30.38 23.21
N ILE A 101 -1.56 -31.17 24.25
CA ILE A 101 -0.22 -31.43 24.77
C ILE A 101 0.16 -32.89 24.50
N ASP A 102 1.27 -33.09 23.79
CA ASP A 102 1.82 -34.42 23.52
C ASP A 102 2.78 -34.89 24.64
N GLU A 103 3.57 -33.96 25.19
CA GLU A 103 4.51 -34.24 26.28
C GLU A 103 4.52 -33.09 27.29
N VAL A 104 4.34 -33.41 28.58
CA VAL A 104 4.49 -32.44 29.68
C VAL A 104 5.65 -32.87 30.58
N GLY A 105 6.64 -32.00 30.73
CA GLY A 105 7.73 -32.19 31.68
C GLY A 105 7.33 -31.69 33.08
N GLY A 106 7.15 -32.61 34.04
CA GLY A 106 7.03 -32.25 35.46
C GLY A 106 6.21 -33.27 36.29
N GLY A 107 6.71 -33.62 37.47
CA GLY A 107 6.08 -34.60 38.37
C GLY A 107 4.70 -34.20 38.94
N TRP A 108 4.19 -33.02 38.59
CA TRP A 108 2.92 -32.46 39.08
C TRP A 108 1.71 -32.82 38.20
N VAL A 109 1.93 -33.28 36.96
CA VAL A 109 0.83 -33.72 36.08
C VAL A 109 0.32 -35.11 36.49
N SER A 110 1.20 -35.94 37.07
CA SER A 110 0.89 -37.34 37.42
C SER A 110 0.63 -37.58 38.91
N ASN A 111 0.93 -36.63 39.81
CA ASN A 111 0.79 -36.82 41.25
C ASN A 111 -0.26 -35.86 41.84
N GLY A 112 -1.53 -36.12 41.52
CA GLY A 112 -2.67 -35.58 42.27
C GLY A 112 -2.75 -36.24 43.65
N GLY A 113 -1.89 -35.82 44.58
CA GLY A 113 -2.09 -36.16 46.00
C GLY A 113 -3.40 -35.56 46.51
N PRO A 114 -4.12 -36.23 47.44
CA PRO A 114 -5.39 -35.73 47.94
C PRO A 114 -5.23 -34.34 48.57
N LEU A 115 -6.08 -33.40 48.14
CA LEU A 115 -6.22 -32.07 48.74
C LEU A 115 -6.55 -32.23 50.22
N ARG A 116 -5.64 -31.76 51.08
CA ARG A 116 -5.85 -31.78 52.53
C ARG A 116 -6.94 -30.79 52.91
N VAL A 117 -8.10 -31.31 53.29
CA VAL A 117 -9.17 -30.52 53.92
C VAL A 117 -9.07 -30.63 55.44
N LYS A 118 -9.28 -29.52 56.15
CA LYS A 118 -9.56 -29.54 57.58
C LYS A 118 -11.03 -29.90 57.76
N VAL A 119 -11.29 -30.91 58.58
CA VAL A 119 -12.64 -31.21 59.05
C VAL A 119 -12.72 -30.63 60.46
N GLU A 120 -13.66 -29.72 60.67
CA GLU A 120 -14.10 -29.27 62.00
C GLU A 120 -15.11 -30.26 62.59
#